data_AF-A0A2V5M225-F1
#
_entry.id   AF-A0A2V5M225-F1
#
_cell.length_a   1.000
_cell.length_b   1.000
_cell.length_c   1.000
_cell.angle_alpha   90.00
_cell.angle_beta   90.00
_cell.angle_gamma   90.00
#
_symmetry.space_group_name_H-M   'P 1'
#
loop_
_entity.id
_entity.type
_entity.pdbx_description
1 polymer ?
#
loop_
_entity_poly.entity_id
_entity_poly.type
_entity_poly.pdbx_seq_one_letter_code
_entity_poly.pdbx_strand_id
1 'polypeptide(L)'
;MPERTRYLIVDGHSIIFAWPELRKLHARRSSLAREALIKELRDYQDWTGVRVVAVFDGKGKRVEATADPADVQIFYSRSGQSADAIIERLASKYAKQYELVVATSDSMEAETVHACGAESISPDGLRGLIADARR
;
A
#
# COMPACT_ATOMS: atom_id res chain seq x y z
N MET A 1 -15.67 -17.96 13.93
CA MET A 1 -15.70 -16.49 13.79
C MET A 1 -15.77 -16.20 12.30
N PRO A 2 -16.56 -15.22 11.82
CA PRO A 2 -16.55 -14.90 10.40
C PRO A 2 -15.13 -14.47 10.00
N GLU A 3 -14.65 -14.98 8.88
CA GLU A 3 -13.35 -14.60 8.30
C GLU A 3 -13.38 -13.10 8.02
N ARG A 4 -12.53 -12.32 8.69
CA ARG A 4 -12.49 -10.88 8.48
C ARG A 4 -11.81 -10.63 7.14
N THR A 5 -12.42 -9.83 6.27
CA THR A 5 -11.79 -9.43 5.01
C THR A 5 -10.43 -8.79 5.30
N ARG A 6 -9.39 -9.27 4.62
CA ARG A 6 -8.02 -8.77 4.74
C ARG A 6 -7.75 -7.62 3.78
N TYR A 7 -7.14 -6.57 4.30
CA TYR A 7 -6.69 -5.41 3.55
C TYR A 7 -5.19 -5.18 3.74
N LEU A 8 -4.50 -4.91 2.64
CA LEU A 8 -3.11 -4.48 2.62
C LEU A 8 -3.07 -3.03 2.12
N ILE A 9 -2.67 -2.10 2.99
CA ILE A 9 -2.37 -0.73 2.59
C ILE A 9 -0.86 -0.64 2.36
N VAL A 10 -0.45 -0.05 1.24
CA VAL A 10 0.96 0.07 0.86
C VAL A 10 1.32 1.55 0.78
N ASP A 11 2.28 1.98 1.60
CA ASP A 11 2.98 3.24 1.37
C ASP A 11 3.93 3.09 0.18
N GLY A 12 3.50 3.64 -0.96
CA GLY A 12 4.25 3.57 -2.20
C GLY A 12 5.61 4.26 -2.12
N HIS A 13 5.77 5.30 -1.29
CA HIS A 13 7.08 5.94 -1.14
C HIS A 13 8.05 4.98 -0.44
N SER A 14 7.68 4.48 0.74
CA SER A 14 8.47 3.48 1.47
C SER A 14 8.91 2.32 0.58
N ILE A 15 7.98 1.70 -0.16
CA ILE A 15 8.31 0.52 -0.98
C ILE A 15 9.21 0.87 -2.17
N ILE A 16 8.91 1.96 -2.89
CA ILE A 16 9.70 2.36 -4.07
C ILE A 16 11.16 2.65 -3.70
N PHE A 17 11.39 3.29 -2.55
CA PHE A 17 12.74 3.66 -2.12
C PHE A 17 13.48 2.51 -1.45
N ALA A 18 12.78 1.54 -0.85
CA ALA A 18 13.38 0.35 -0.27
C ALA A 18 13.81 -0.67 -1.33
N TRP A 19 13.03 -0.87 -2.40
CA TRP A 19 13.30 -1.89 -3.41
C TRP A 19 14.26 -1.38 -4.50
N PRO A 20 15.48 -1.96 -4.64
CA PRO A 20 16.51 -1.41 -5.52
C PRO A 20 16.09 -1.24 -6.98
N GLU A 21 15.30 -2.16 -7.51
CA GLU A 21 14.77 -2.13 -8.88
C GLU A 21 13.74 -1.00 -9.07
N LEU A 22 12.84 -0.79 -8.11
CA LEU A 22 11.86 0.30 -8.17
C LEU A 22 12.55 1.65 -8.01
N ARG A 23 13.52 1.76 -7.10
CA ARG A 23 14.32 2.98 -6.92
C ARG A 23 15.07 3.37 -8.20
N LYS A 24 15.64 2.39 -8.92
CA LYS A 24 16.28 2.60 -10.22
C LYS A 24 15.28 3.10 -11.28
N LEU A 25 14.07 2.57 -11.31
CA LEU A 25 13.00 3.05 -12.20
C LEU A 25 12.58 4.48 -11.83
N HIS A 26 12.42 4.76 -10.54
CA HIS A 26 12.00 6.06 -10.03
C HIS A 26 12.99 7.16 -10.43
N ALA A 27 14.29 6.88 -10.34
CA ALA A 27 15.35 7.79 -10.75
C ALA A 27 15.31 8.14 -12.26
N ARG A 28 14.76 7.26 -13.10
CA ARG A 28 14.53 7.53 -14.53
C ARG A 28 13.23 8.30 -14.75
N ARG A 29 12.14 7.82 -14.16
CA ARG A 29 10.80 8.41 -14.22
C ARG A 29 9.95 7.86 -13.08
N SER A 30 9.46 8.74 -12.21
CA SER A 30 8.63 8.36 -11.06
C SER A 30 7.39 7.52 -11.44
N SER A 31 6.76 7.77 -12.59
CA SER A 31 5.61 6.96 -13.03
C SER A 31 5.96 5.48 -13.28
N LEU A 32 7.16 5.18 -13.80
CA LEU A 32 7.57 3.80 -14.10
C LEU A 32 7.69 2.95 -12.83
N ALA A 33 8.20 3.54 -11.74
CA ALA A 33 8.27 2.84 -10.47
C ALA A 33 6.88 2.57 -9.88
N ARG A 34 5.97 3.54 -9.99
CA ARG A 34 4.57 3.38 -9.55
C ARG A 34 3.85 2.30 -10.35
N GLU A 35 3.94 2.35 -11.68
CA GLU A 35 3.36 1.35 -12.58
C GLU A 35 3.88 -0.06 -12.29
N ALA A 36 5.20 -0.20 -12.08
CA ALA A 36 5.81 -1.47 -11.71
C ALA A 36 5.33 -1.99 -10.34
N LEU A 37 5.27 -1.12 -9.32
CA LEU A 37 4.77 -1.51 -8.00
C LEU A 37 3.29 -1.92 -8.06
N ILE A 38 2.43 -1.13 -8.72
CA ILE A 38 1.00 -1.42 -8.85
C ILE A 38 0.79 -2.78 -9.53
N LYS A 39 1.63 -3.13 -10.51
CA LYS A 39 1.57 -4.43 -11.16
C LYS A 39 1.81 -5.58 -10.18
N GLU A 40 2.90 -5.53 -9.39
CA GLU A 40 3.21 -6.56 -8.39
C GLU A 40 2.10 -6.68 -7.33
N LEU A 41 1.51 -5.54 -6.92
CA LEU A 41 0.41 -5.50 -5.97
C LEU A 41 -0.89 -6.08 -6.54
N ARG A 42 -1.16 -5.87 -7.82
CA ARG A 42 -2.31 -6.48 -8.50
C ARG A 42 -2.15 -7.99 -8.60
N ASP A 43 -0.99 -8.46 -9.03
CA ASP A 43 -0.69 -9.89 -9.08
C ASP A 43 -0.87 -10.53 -7.70
N TYR A 44 -0.38 -9.89 -6.63
CA TYR A 44 -0.59 -10.35 -5.26
C TYR A 44 -2.08 -10.39 -4.84
N GLN A 45 -2.85 -9.34 -5.16
CA GLN A 45 -4.30 -9.31 -4.89
C GLN A 45 -5.00 -10.47 -5.62
N ASP A 46 -4.68 -10.71 -6.88
CA ASP A 46 -5.29 -11.74 -7.71
C ASP A 46 -4.97 -13.15 -7.20
N TRP A 47 -3.75 -13.38 -6.70
CA TRP A 47 -3.34 -14.68 -6.14
C TRP A 47 -3.94 -14.97 -4.77
N THR A 48 -4.14 -13.95 -3.94
CA THR A 48 -4.49 -14.14 -2.51
C THR A 48 -5.92 -13.76 -2.15
N GLY A 49 -6.60 -12.98 -2.99
CA GLY A 49 -7.89 -12.36 -2.66
C GLY A 49 -7.82 -11.24 -1.61
N VAL A 50 -6.61 -10.87 -1.14
CA VAL A 50 -6.41 -9.75 -0.21
C VAL A 50 -6.67 -8.45 -0.95
N ARG A 51 -7.47 -7.55 -0.36
CA ARG A 51 -7.78 -6.25 -0.97
C ARG A 51 -6.60 -5.30 -0.78
N VAL A 52 -6.02 -4.80 -1.87
CA VAL A 52 -4.82 -3.96 -1.83
C VAL A 52 -5.17 -2.49 -2.11
N VAL A 53 -4.59 -1.60 -1.30
CA VAL A 53 -4.69 -0.16 -1.44
C VAL A 53 -3.27 0.42 -1.51
N ALA A 54 -2.89 1.05 -2.62
CA ALA A 54 -1.61 1.74 -2.76
C ALA A 54 -1.78 3.25 -2.54
N VAL A 55 -0.97 3.85 -1.67
CA VAL A 55 -0.98 5.28 -1.39
C VAL A 55 0.34 5.89 -1.85
N PHE A 56 0.27 6.99 -2.61
CA PHE A 56 1.46 7.68 -3.12
C PHE A 56 1.40 9.18 -2.80
N ASP A 57 2.56 9.78 -2.57
CA ASP A 57 2.66 11.24 -2.50
C ASP A 57 2.48 11.90 -3.88
N GLY A 58 1.79 13.04 -3.95
CA GLY A 58 1.92 13.93 -5.10
C GLY A 58 0.77 14.85 -5.46
N LYS A 59 0.92 15.56 -6.58
CA LYS A 59 -0.04 16.49 -7.21
C LYS A 59 -0.70 15.88 -8.46
N GLY A 60 -0.94 14.57 -8.47
CA GLY A 60 -1.45 13.82 -9.62
C GLY A 60 -2.94 14.03 -9.88
N LYS A 61 -3.35 14.10 -11.16
CA LYS A 61 -4.76 14.22 -11.57
C LYS A 61 -5.56 13.02 -11.06
N ARG A 62 -6.44 13.31 -10.10
CA ARG A 62 -7.63 12.55 -9.69
C ARG A 62 -7.36 11.15 -9.13
N VAL A 63 -8.18 10.78 -8.16
CA VAL A 63 -8.43 9.40 -7.79
C VAL A 63 -8.83 8.67 -9.07
N GLU A 64 -7.91 7.94 -9.68
CA GLU A 64 -8.27 6.81 -10.55
C GLU A 64 -8.70 5.71 -9.60
N ALA A 65 -9.89 5.89 -9.01
CA ALA A 65 -10.67 4.74 -8.60
C ALA A 65 -10.89 4.00 -9.90
N THR A 66 -10.10 2.95 -10.12
CA THR A 66 -10.44 1.93 -11.10
C THR A 66 -11.92 1.64 -10.91
N ALA A 67 -12.68 1.74 -12.01
CA ALA A 67 -14.14 1.62 -11.97
C ALA A 67 -14.62 0.27 -11.43
N ASP A 68 -13.69 -0.68 -11.25
CA ASP A 68 -13.91 -1.97 -10.65
C ASP A 68 -13.40 -2.01 -9.18
N PRO A 69 -14.26 -2.26 -8.19
CA PRO A 69 -13.83 -2.56 -6.82
C PRO A 69 -13.02 -3.86 -6.69
N ALA A 70 -12.92 -4.66 -7.76
CA ALA A 70 -12.00 -5.80 -7.87
C ALA A 70 -10.55 -5.43 -8.17
N ASP A 71 -10.24 -4.18 -8.52
CA ASP A 71 -8.89 -3.72 -8.80
C ASP A 71 -8.16 -3.19 -7.55
N VAL A 72 -6.83 -3.09 -7.62
CA VAL A 72 -6.02 -2.39 -6.61
C VAL A 72 -6.45 -0.94 -6.55
N GLN A 73 -6.82 -0.47 -5.35
CA GLN A 73 -7.24 0.91 -5.16
C GLN A 73 -6.02 1.82 -5.03
N ILE A 74 -5.98 2.91 -5.80
CA ILE A 74 -4.84 3.84 -5.80
C ILE A 74 -5.27 5.20 -5.25
N PHE A 75 -4.61 5.64 -4.18
CA PHE A 75 -4.78 6.97 -3.62
C PHE A 75 -3.53 7.82 -3.83
N TYR A 76 -3.76 9.08 -4.18
CA TYR A 76 -2.74 10.11 -4.20
C TYR A 76 -3.04 11.12 -3.10
N SER A 77 -2.00 11.51 -2.35
CA SER A 77 -2.09 12.61 -1.41
C SER A 77 -2.44 13.92 -2.13
N ARG A 78 -2.93 14.92 -1.40
CA ARG A 78 -3.27 16.25 -1.96
C ARG A 78 -2.28 17.29 -1.46
N SER A 79 -2.21 18.44 -2.12
CA SER A 79 -1.40 19.55 -1.60
C SER A 79 -1.82 19.90 -0.16
N GLY A 80 -0.89 19.78 0.79
CA GLY A 80 -1.14 20.01 2.22
C GLY A 80 -1.56 18.76 3.03
N GLN A 81 -1.59 17.57 2.43
CA GLN A 81 -1.83 16.29 3.09
C GLN A 81 -0.74 15.30 2.65
N SER A 82 -0.09 14.59 3.59
CA SER A 82 0.87 13.52 3.27
C SER A 82 0.18 12.19 2.95
N ALA A 83 0.90 11.27 2.30
CA ALA A 83 0.46 9.89 2.17
C ALA A 83 0.15 9.26 3.54
N ASP A 84 1.01 9.50 4.54
CA ASP A 84 0.83 9.02 5.92
C ASP A 84 -0.51 9.46 6.50
N ALA A 85 -0.89 10.73 6.33
CA ALA A 85 -2.19 11.23 6.80
C ALA A 85 -3.40 10.52 6.13
N ILE A 86 -3.24 9.98 4.91
CA ILE A 86 -4.26 9.12 4.30
C ILE A 86 -4.26 7.74 4.95
N ILE A 87 -3.08 7.15 5.12
CA ILE A 87 -2.89 5.81 5.72
C ILE A 87 -3.42 5.78 7.15
N GLU A 88 -3.02 6.73 7.99
CA GLU A 88 -3.50 6.89 9.37
C GLU A 88 -5.03 7.00 9.42
N ARG A 89 -5.62 7.78 8.51
CA ARG A 89 -7.08 7.92 8.43
C ARG A 89 -7.78 6.61 8.05
N LEU A 90 -7.20 5.85 7.12
CA LEU A 90 -7.71 4.54 6.74
C LEU A 90 -7.58 3.54 7.90
N ALA A 91 -6.43 3.51 8.57
CA ALA A 91 -6.17 2.66 9.73
C ALA A 91 -7.14 2.96 10.87
N SER A 92 -7.23 4.22 11.28
CA SER A 92 -8.14 4.67 12.35
C SER A 92 -9.60 4.29 12.08
N LYS A 93 -10.05 4.40 10.82
CA LYS A 93 -11.43 4.12 10.43
C LYS A 93 -11.75 2.63 10.32
N TYR A 94 -10.82 1.82 9.82
CA TYR A 94 -11.11 0.48 9.32
C TYR A 94 -10.42 -0.66 10.07
N ALA A 95 -9.34 -0.41 10.82
CA ALA A 95 -8.59 -1.47 11.51
C ALA A 95 -9.41 -2.22 12.58
N LYS A 96 -10.41 -1.56 13.18
CA LYS A 96 -11.35 -2.21 14.11
C LYS A 96 -12.38 -3.11 13.42
N GLN A 97 -12.58 -2.96 12.11
CA GLN A 97 -13.58 -3.71 11.34
C GLN A 97 -12.94 -4.85 10.55
N TYR A 98 -11.77 -4.62 9.98
CA TYR A 98 -11.07 -5.53 9.08
C TYR A 98 -9.71 -5.97 9.63
N GLU A 99 -9.14 -7.03 9.07
CA GLU A 99 -7.72 -7.36 9.26
C GLU A 99 -6.91 -6.44 8.34
N LEU A 100 -6.23 -5.45 8.92
CA LEU A 100 -5.54 -4.40 8.18
C LEU A 100 -4.03 -4.50 8.41
N VAL A 101 -3.26 -4.63 7.34
CA VAL A 101 -1.79 -4.60 7.36
C VAL A 101 -1.31 -3.38 6.58
N VAL A 102 -0.36 -2.63 7.11
CA VAL A 102 0.26 -1.47 6.46
C VAL A 102 1.72 -1.79 6.10
N ALA A 103 2.05 -1.77 4.82
CA ALA A 103 3.41 -1.93 4.34
C ALA A 103 4.12 -0.58 4.28
N THR A 104 5.04 -0.36 5.20
CA THR A 104 5.80 0.89 5.33
C THR A 104 7.21 0.63 5.86
N SER A 105 8.12 1.55 5.56
CA SER A 105 9.48 1.59 6.11
C SER A 105 9.63 2.60 7.25
N ASP A 106 8.62 3.44 7.47
CA ASP A 106 8.62 4.47 8.51
C ASP A 106 8.17 3.89 9.85
N SER A 107 9.04 3.97 10.86
CA SER A 107 8.76 3.44 12.20
C SER A 107 7.67 4.23 12.94
N MET A 108 7.59 5.55 12.71
CA MET A 108 6.57 6.39 13.35
C MET A 108 5.19 6.13 12.74
N GLU A 109 5.12 5.94 11.43
CA GLU A 109 3.88 5.50 10.78
C GLU A 109 3.46 4.12 11.29
N ALA A 110 4.40 3.16 11.37
CA ALA A 110 4.14 1.82 11.91
C ALA A 110 3.58 1.87 13.34
N GLU A 111 4.19 2.63 14.25
CA GLU A 111 3.67 2.84 15.61
C GLU A 111 2.26 3.42 15.62
N THR A 112 1.99 4.38 14.74
CA THR A 112 0.69 5.07 14.66
C THR A 112 -0.43 4.14 14.16
N VAL A 113 -0.16 3.31 13.16
CA VAL A 113 -1.15 2.35 12.65
C VAL A 113 -1.38 1.19 13.64
N HIS A 114 -0.35 0.77 14.38
CA HIS A 114 -0.51 -0.17 15.50
C HIS A 114 -1.42 0.40 16.59
N ALA A 115 -1.24 1.68 16.95
CA ALA A 115 -2.12 2.35 17.92
C ALA A 115 -3.58 2.41 17.46
N CYS A 116 -3.82 2.37 16.14
CA CYS A 116 -5.16 2.29 15.55
C CYS A 116 -5.74 0.86 15.51
N GLY A 117 -4.93 -0.16 15.82
CA GLY A 117 -5.31 -1.58 15.79
C GLY A 117 -5.02 -2.30 14.46
N ALA A 118 -4.21 -1.70 13.59
CA ALA A 118 -3.70 -2.36 12.39
C ALA A 118 -2.35 -3.04 12.69
N GLU A 119 -1.93 -3.96 11.83
CA GLU A 119 -0.55 -4.48 11.81
C GLU A 119 0.29 -3.70 10.79
N SER A 120 1.61 -3.82 10.89
CA SER A 120 2.53 -3.30 9.88
C SER A 120 3.48 -4.38 9.37
N ILE A 121 3.98 -4.20 8.16
CA ILE A 121 4.97 -5.06 7.53
C ILE A 121 6.06 -4.21 6.89
N SER A 122 7.32 -4.65 7.02
CA SER A 122 8.43 -3.96 6.38
C SER A 122 8.42 -4.15 4.85
N PRO A 123 9.15 -3.33 4.08
CA PRO A 123 9.26 -3.53 2.63
C PRO A 123 9.83 -4.89 2.24
N ASP A 124 10.76 -5.43 3.04
CA ASP A 124 11.31 -6.78 2.82
C ASP A 124 10.28 -7.87 3.17
N GLY A 125 9.49 -7.65 4.22
CA GLY A 125 8.38 -8.54 4.56
C GLY A 125 7.32 -8.59 3.47
N LEU A 126 6.93 -7.43 2.91
CA LEU A 126 6.02 -7.36 1.76
C LEU A 126 6.59 -8.12 0.56
N ARG A 127 7.87 -7.95 0.27
CA ARG A 127 8.54 -8.67 -0.83
C ARG A 127 8.48 -10.19 -0.63
N GLY A 128 8.74 -10.68 0.58
CA GLY A 128 8.62 -12.10 0.91
C GLY A 128 7.21 -12.63 0.72
N LEU A 129 6.22 -11.88 1.22
CA LEU A 129 4.80 -12.22 1.14
C LEU A 129 4.29 -12.28 -0.32
N ILE A 130 4.72 -11.37 -1.19
CA ILE A 130 4.43 -11.45 -2.64
C ILE A 130 5.12 -12.66 -3.27
N ALA A 131 6.37 -12.93 -2.93
CA ALA A 131 7.12 -14.07 -3.48
C ALA A 131 6.52 -15.42 -3.08
N ASP A 132 5.96 -15.52 -1.87
CA ASP A 132 5.30 -16.74 -1.38
C ASP A 132 3.92 -16.94 -2.01
N ALA A 133 3.15 -15.86 -2.23
CA ALA A 133 1.86 -15.93 -2.92
C ALA A 133 1.95 -16.36 -4.40
N ARG A 134 3.13 -16.21 -5.02
CA ARG A 134 3.38 -16.62 -6.40
C ARG A 134 3.48 -18.15 -6.58
N ARG A 135 3.65 -18.92 -5.50
CA ARG A 135 3.88 -20.37 -5.53
C ARG A 135 2.58 -21.15 -5.50
#